data_AF-A0AAU9QEZ9-F1
#
_entry.id   AF-A0AAU9QEZ9-F1
#
_cell.length_a   1.000
_cell.length_b   1.000
_cell.length_c   1.000
_cell.angle_alpha   90.00
_cell.angle_beta   90.00
_cell.angle_gamma   90.00
#
_symmetry.space_group_name_H-M   'P 1'
#
loop_
_entity.id
_entity.type
_entity.pdbx_description
1 polymer ?
#
loop_
_entity_poly.entity_id
_entity_poly.type
_entity_poly.pdbx_seq_one_letter_code
_entity_poly.pdbx_strand_id
1 'polypeptide(L)'
;MSNDIQPTQKHLSIDWFESNSQTESVQKGNFLGRTVVQINPNEREQNRSHSKLELGETLSMLANTELSNTILSFEKDSNAAQSLLNRKVQVIATNRTMS
;
A
#
# COMPACT_ATOMS: atom_id res chain seq x y z
N MET A 1 15.55 3.13 16.43
CA MET A 1 14.55 2.26 17.07
C MET A 1 14.16 1.20 16.05
N SER A 2 14.55 -0.06 16.26
CA SER A 2 14.29 -1.18 15.35
C SER A 2 12.93 -1.79 15.68
N ASN A 3 11.98 -1.75 14.74
CA ASN A 3 10.72 -2.47 14.86
C ASN A 3 10.86 -3.82 14.15
N ASP A 4 11.66 -4.71 14.75
CA ASP A 4 11.72 -6.11 14.31
C ASP A 4 10.50 -6.85 14.88
N ILE A 5 9.38 -6.77 14.15
CA ILE A 5 8.21 -7.60 14.43
C ILE A 5 8.55 -9.03 14.01
N GLN A 6 9.04 -9.83 14.95
CA GLN A 6 9.20 -11.26 14.71
C GLN A 6 7.82 -11.93 14.58
N PRO A 7 7.55 -12.72 13.52
CA PRO A 7 6.31 -13.45 13.41
C PRO A 7 6.27 -14.51 14.52
N THR A 8 5.39 -14.32 15.50
CA THR A 8 5.13 -15.34 16.52
C THR A 8 4.44 -16.51 15.83
N GLN A 9 5.20 -17.53 15.45
CA GLN A 9 4.72 -18.75 14.83
C GLN A 9 3.98 -19.59 15.90
N LYS A 10 2.80 -19.13 16.33
CA LYS A 10 1.87 -19.96 17.10
C LYS A 10 1.32 -20.99 16.12
N HIS A 11 1.95 -22.15 16.09
CA HIS A 11 1.49 -23.33 15.37
C HIS A 11 0.20 -23.82 16.05
N LEU A 12 -0.91 -23.13 15.81
CA LEU A 12 -2.23 -23.56 16.22
C LEU A 12 -2.60 -24.73 15.31
N SER A 13 -2.62 -25.93 15.89
CA SER A 13 -3.02 -27.15 15.21
C SER A 13 -4.43 -26.96 14.63
N ILE A 14 -4.53 -27.07 13.31
CA ILE A 14 -5.82 -27.16 12.66
C ILE A 14 -6.31 -28.59 12.90
N ASP A 15 -7.44 -28.72 13.59
CA ASP A 15 -8.05 -30.02 13.81
C ASP A 15 -8.27 -30.71 12.46
N TRP A 16 -7.68 -31.90 12.37
CA TRP A 16 -7.64 -32.84 11.26
C TRP A 16 -8.78 -32.71 10.23
N PHE A 17 -8.44 -32.38 8.99
CA PHE A 17 -9.37 -32.41 7.85
C PHE A 17 -9.53 -33.86 7.36
N GLU A 18 -10.68 -34.48 7.60
CA GLU A 18 -11.04 -35.75 6.95
C GLU A 18 -11.24 -35.53 5.45
N SER A 19 -10.33 -36.07 4.64
CA SER A 19 -10.44 -36.09 3.18
C SER A 19 -11.38 -37.20 2.75
N ASN A 20 -12.68 -36.95 2.75
CA ASN A 20 -13.61 -37.82 2.02
C ASN A 20 -13.71 -37.35 0.57
N SER A 21 -13.34 -38.24 -0.34
CA SER A 21 -13.34 -38.09 -1.80
C SER A 21 -14.77 -38.06 -2.35
N GLN A 22 -15.53 -37.01 -2.04
CA GLN A 22 -16.83 -36.75 -2.63
C GLN A 22 -16.95 -35.26 -2.98
N THR A 23 -17.00 -35.01 -4.30
CA THR A 23 -17.66 -33.89 -5.00
C THR A 23 -17.51 -32.50 -4.39
N GLU A 24 -16.80 -31.59 -5.07
CA GLU A 24 -16.86 -30.10 -5.12
C GLU A 24 -17.79 -29.35 -4.12
N SER A 25 -17.84 -29.82 -2.88
CA SER A 25 -18.48 -29.14 -1.78
C SER A 25 -17.32 -28.46 -1.09
N VAL A 26 -17.27 -27.15 -1.30
CA VAL A 26 -16.39 -26.21 -0.62
C VAL A 26 -16.18 -26.68 0.82
N GLN A 27 -15.00 -27.21 1.13
CA GLN A 27 -14.75 -27.88 2.40
C GLN A 27 -14.85 -26.84 3.52
N LYS A 28 -15.89 -26.98 4.35
CA LYS A 28 -16.18 -26.08 5.47
C LYS A 28 -15.54 -26.64 6.74
N GLY A 29 -14.77 -25.81 7.42
CA GLY A 29 -14.21 -26.08 8.75
C GLY A 29 -14.78 -25.14 9.81
N ASN A 30 -14.36 -25.31 11.06
CA ASN A 30 -14.67 -24.39 12.15
C ASN A 30 -13.35 -23.85 12.74
N PHE A 31 -13.23 -22.54 12.89
CA PHE A 31 -12.08 -21.87 13.48
C PHE A 31 -12.55 -20.83 14.49
N LEU A 32 -12.21 -21.04 15.77
CA LEU A 32 -12.61 -20.14 16.87
C LEU A 32 -14.12 -19.89 16.94
N GLY A 33 -14.92 -20.93 16.71
CA GLY A 33 -16.39 -20.83 16.71
C GLY A 33 -16.99 -20.19 15.46
N ARG A 34 -16.18 -19.96 14.41
CA ARG A 34 -16.63 -19.43 13.12
C ARG A 34 -16.45 -20.47 12.03
N THR A 35 -17.47 -20.63 11.20
CA THR A 35 -17.36 -21.44 9.99
C THR A 35 -16.38 -20.79 9.02
N VAL A 36 -15.36 -21.55 8.62
CA VAL A 36 -14.38 -21.16 7.62
C VAL A 36 -14.50 -22.06 6.40
N VAL A 37 -14.08 -21.55 5.26
CA VAL A 37 -14.10 -22.25 3.99
C VAL A 37 -12.67 -22.30 3.47
N GLN A 38 -12.23 -23.47 3.01
CA GLN A 38 -10.99 -23.55 2.26
C GLN A 38 -11.23 -23.03 0.83
N ILE A 39 -10.63 -21.88 0.53
CA ILE A 39 -10.59 -21.31 -0.83
C ILE A 39 -9.57 -22.07 -1.68
N ASN A 40 -9.86 -22.21 -2.97
CA ASN A 40 -8.93 -22.82 -3.92
C ASN A 40 -7.61 -22.03 -3.93
N PRO A 41 -6.43 -22.66 -3.79
CA PRO A 41 -5.14 -21.97 -3.80
C PRO A 41 -4.91 -21.07 -5.03
N ASN A 42 -5.39 -21.50 -6.21
CA ASN A 42 -5.25 -20.72 -7.45
C ASN A 42 -6.14 -19.48 -7.43
N GLU A 43 -7.39 -19.63 -7.00
CA GLU A 43 -8.33 -18.52 -6.82
C GLU A 43 -7.81 -17.52 -5.77
N ARG A 44 -7.23 -18.02 -4.67
CA ARG A 44 -6.62 -17.19 -3.64
C ARG A 44 -5.48 -16.35 -4.19
N GLU A 45 -4.58 -16.94 -4.97
CA GLU A 45 -3.43 -16.20 -5.53
C GLU A 45 -3.86 -15.21 -6.61
N GLN A 46 -4.85 -15.58 -7.43
CA GLN A 46 -5.46 -14.68 -8.40
C GLN A 46 -6.09 -13.48 -7.71
N ASN A 47 -6.95 -13.69 -6.70
CA ASN A 47 -7.58 -12.62 -5.94
C ASN A 47 -6.55 -11.72 -5.27
N ARG A 48 -5.50 -12.30 -4.66
CA ARG A 48 -4.41 -11.54 -4.04
C ARG A 48 -3.67 -10.67 -5.06
N SER A 49 -3.41 -11.19 -6.25
CA SER A 49 -2.74 -10.46 -7.33
C SER A 49 -3.58 -9.29 -7.83
N HIS A 50 -4.88 -9.52 -8.06
CA HIS A 50 -5.82 -8.46 -8.46
C HIS A 50 -5.92 -7.37 -7.39
N SER A 51 -6.14 -7.73 -6.12
CA SER A 51 -6.25 -6.73 -5.05
C SER A 51 -4.98 -5.90 -4.87
N LYS A 52 -3.80 -6.49 -5.09
CA LYS A 52 -2.53 -5.74 -5.07
C LYS A 52 -2.44 -4.71 -6.20
N LEU A 53 -2.90 -5.09 -7.40
CA LEU A 53 -2.91 -4.22 -8.56
C LEU A 53 -3.88 -3.05 -8.35
N GLU A 54 -5.12 -3.33 -7.93
CA GLU A 54 -6.12 -2.30 -7.60
C GLU A 54 -5.64 -1.33 -6.51
N LEU A 55 -4.99 -1.86 -5.46
CA LEU A 55 -4.40 -1.03 -4.41
C LEU A 55 -3.28 -0.13 -4.97
N GLY A 56 -2.41 -0.69 -5.83
CA GLY A 56 -1.34 0.07 -6.48
C GLY A 56 -1.87 1.21 -7.33
N GLU A 57 -2.91 0.97 -8.13
CA GLU A 57 -3.58 1.98 -8.94
C GLU A 57 -4.20 3.08 -8.07
N THR A 58 -4.89 2.70 -7.00
CA THR A 58 -5.51 3.65 -6.06
C THR A 58 -4.48 4.55 -5.39
N LEU A 59 -3.37 3.98 -4.91
CA LEU A 59 -2.28 4.73 -4.29
C LEU A 59 -1.58 5.65 -5.29
N SER A 60 -1.37 5.19 -6.53
CA SER A 60 -0.82 6.01 -7.60
C SER A 60 -1.71 7.20 -7.93
N MET A 61 -3.02 6.99 -8.05
CA MET A 61 -4.00 8.05 -8.27
C MET A 61 -4.00 9.07 -7.12
N LEU A 62 -3.93 8.62 -5.87
CA LEU A 62 -3.87 9.51 -4.71
C LEU A 62 -2.59 10.36 -4.72
N ALA A 63 -1.43 9.75 -4.94
CA ALA A 63 -0.14 10.45 -4.99
C ALA A 63 -0.11 11.49 -6.12
N ASN A 64 -0.65 11.15 -7.31
CA ASN A 64 -0.76 12.07 -8.42
C ASN A 64 -1.71 13.24 -8.10
N THR A 65 -2.83 12.96 -7.43
CA THR A 65 -3.78 13.99 -7.00
C THR A 65 -3.16 14.94 -5.99
N GLU A 66 -2.42 14.43 -5.01
CA GLU A 66 -1.68 15.23 -4.02
C GLU A 66 -0.62 16.11 -4.68
N LEU A 67 0.14 15.56 -5.63
CA LEU A 67 1.15 16.31 -6.38
C LEU A 67 0.52 17.42 -7.22
N SER A 68 -0.54 17.12 -7.98
CA SER A 68 -1.27 18.12 -8.77
C SER A 68 -1.87 19.22 -7.89
N ASN A 69 -2.44 18.88 -6.74
CA ASN A 69 -2.97 19.85 -5.79
C ASN A 69 -1.87 20.74 -5.21
N THR A 70 -0.68 20.17 -4.93
CA THR A 70 0.47 20.94 -4.46
C THR A 70 0.93 21.96 -5.50
N ILE A 71 1.04 21.56 -6.77
CA ILE A 71 1.40 22.47 -7.88
C ILE A 71 0.36 23.58 -8.05
N LEU A 72 -0.93 23.23 -8.08
CA LEU A 72 -2.01 24.22 -8.22
C LEU A 72 -2.12 25.16 -7.01
N SER A 73 -1.74 24.69 -5.81
CA SER A 73 -1.72 25.54 -4.61
C SER A 73 -0.62 26.60 -4.67
N PHE A 74 0.51 26.30 -5.31
CA PHE A 74 1.58 27.26 -5.54
C PHE A 74 1.15 28.40 -6.48
N GLU A 75 0.34 28.09 -7.50
CA GLU A 75 -0.21 29.12 -8.42
C GLU A 75 -1.22 30.06 -7.75
N LYS A 76 -1.83 29.63 -6.63
CA LYS A 76 -2.76 30.44 -5.84
C LYS A 76 -2.08 31.31 -4.80
N ASP A 77 -0.77 31.17 -4.58
CA ASP A 77 -0.02 32.01 -3.66
C ASP A 77 0.27 33.37 -4.33
N SER A 78 -0.38 34.42 -3.83
CA SER A 78 -0.16 35.81 -4.28
C SER A 78 1.29 36.27 -4.18
N ASN A 79 2.12 35.58 -3.37
CA ASN A 79 3.55 35.85 -3.21
C ASN A 79 4.45 34.90 -4.01
N ALA A 80 3.90 34.00 -4.83
CA ALA A 80 4.68 33.01 -5.58
C ALA A 80 5.81 33.64 -6.41
N ALA A 81 5.53 34.77 -7.07
CA ALA A 81 6.54 35.52 -7.83
C ALA A 81 7.68 36.05 -6.95
N GLN A 82 7.36 36.55 -5.75
CA GLN A 82 8.36 37.04 -4.79
C GLN A 82 9.17 35.89 -4.20
N SER A 83 8.53 34.75 -3.90
CA SER A 83 9.19 33.53 -3.44
C SER A 83 10.16 32.97 -4.49
N LEU A 84 9.78 32.97 -5.78
CA LEU A 84 10.66 32.60 -6.89
C LEU A 84 11.83 33.57 -7.05
N LEU A 85 11.59 34.88 -6.93
CA LEU A 85 12.64 35.89 -6.99
C LEU A 85 13.65 35.70 -5.85
N ASN A 86 13.17 35.51 -4.61
CA ASN A 86 14.01 35.28 -3.45
C ASN A 86 14.88 34.02 -3.63
N ARG A 87 14.28 32.94 -4.14
CA ARG A 87 15.01 31.69 -4.43
C ARG A 87 16.05 31.87 -5.54
N LYS A 88 15.76 32.65 -6.58
CA LYS A 88 16.72 32.96 -7.65
C LYS A 88 17.90 33.79 -7.12
N VAL A 89 17.63 34.80 -6.30
CA VAL A 89 18.69 35.61 -5.64
C VAL A 89 19.57 34.72 -4.77
N GLN A 90 18.97 33.83 -3.98
CA GLN A 90 19.70 32.92 -3.11
C GLN A 90 20.65 32.00 -3.89
N VAL A 91 20.19 31.35 -4.95
CA VAL A 91 21.01 30.45 -5.79
C VAL A 91 22.17 31.19 -6.46
N ILE A 92 21.95 32.41 -6.95
CA ILE A 92 23.03 33.22 -7.55
C ILE A 92 24.05 33.64 -6.50
N ALA A 93 23.60 34.00 -5.30
CA ALA A 93 24.49 34.39 -4.20
C ALA A 93 25.38 33.22 -3.75
N THR A 94 24.84 32.00 -3.59
CA THR A 94 25.65 30.82 -3.24
C THR A 94 26.66 30.44 -4.32
N ASN A 95 26.30 30.60 -5.60
CA ASN A 95 27.23 30.34 -6.71
C ASN A 95 28.36 31.38 -6.80
N ARG A 96 28.16 32.60 -6.29
CA ARG A 96 29.20 33.64 -6.27
C ARG A 96 30.23 33.47 -5.15
N THR A 97 29.85 32.83 -4.04
CA THR A 97 30.77 32.53 -2.93
C THR A 97 31.67 31.32 -3.19
N MET A 98 31.44 30.56 -4.27
CA MET A 98 32.19 29.37 -4.67
C MET A 98 33.16 29.62 -5.85
N SER A 99 33.39 30.89 -6.21
CA SER A 99 34.43 31.35 -7.15
C SER A 99 35.49 32.16 -6.42
#